data_AF-A0A6L6PH03-F1
#
_entry.id   AF-A0A6L6PH03-F1
#
_cell.length_a   1.000
_cell.length_b   1.000
_cell.length_c   1.000
_cell.angle_alpha   90.00
_cell.angle_beta   90.00
_cell.angle_gamma   90.00
#
_symmetry.space_group_name_H-M   'P 1'
#
loop_
_entity.id
_entity.type
_entity.pdbx_description
1 polymer ?
#
loop_
_entity_poly.entity_id
_entity_poly.type
_entity_poly.pdbx_seq_one_letter_code
_entity_poly.pdbx_strand_id
1 'polypeptide(L)'
;MVTFSFDAAVSANTTLGYTPGALEGEAASATLRLYAGAFGADDAAVLAGTHEHSVSVMYQDGDVPGGASDSWSGLMSASFSNLGHQSGRGEFWAEASIGGRSVISAVPEPGAWGMLLAGLGLLGVVARRASAQANRCLSRRMS
;
A
#
# COMPACT_ATOMS: atom_id res chain seq x y z
N MET A 1 -23.43 10.50 -33.14
CA MET A 1 -22.90 10.37 -31.77
C MET A 1 -22.66 8.90 -31.48
N VAL A 2 -21.48 8.54 -30.98
CA VAL A 2 -21.14 7.20 -30.51
C VAL A 2 -20.93 7.28 -29.01
N THR A 3 -21.52 6.33 -28.28
CA THR A 3 -21.41 6.24 -26.83
C THR A 3 -20.88 4.87 -26.47
N PHE A 4 -19.88 4.85 -25.59
CA PHE A 4 -19.35 3.64 -24.98
C PHE A 4 -19.67 3.69 -23.50
N SER A 5 -20.24 2.61 -22.97
CA SER A 5 -20.55 2.51 -21.56
C SER A 5 -20.33 1.09 -21.06
N PHE A 6 -19.87 0.95 -19.82
CA PHE A 6 -19.74 -0.32 -19.13
C PHE A 6 -19.97 -0.15 -17.63
N ASP A 7 -20.48 -1.19 -17.00
CA ASP A 7 -20.58 -1.27 -15.55
C ASP A 7 -19.19 -1.53 -14.96
N ALA A 8 -18.82 -0.72 -13.99
CA ALA A 8 -17.51 -0.71 -13.38
C ALA A 8 -17.63 -0.77 -11.86
N ALA A 9 -16.68 -1.45 -11.23
CA ALA A 9 -16.50 -1.42 -9.79
C ALA A 9 -15.01 -1.37 -9.46
N VAL A 10 -14.65 -0.52 -8.50
CA VAL A 10 -13.32 -0.47 -7.90
C VAL A 10 -13.42 -0.45 -6.40
N SER A 11 -12.47 -1.10 -5.75
CA SER A 11 -12.31 -1.10 -4.30
C SER A 11 -10.84 -1.07 -3.95
N ALA A 12 -10.49 -0.30 -2.92
CA ALA A 12 -9.16 -0.26 -2.33
C ALA A 12 -9.29 -0.53 -0.83
N ASN A 13 -8.47 -1.45 -0.32
CA ASN A 13 -8.50 -1.88 1.08
C ASN A 13 -7.08 -1.95 1.64
N THR A 14 -6.92 -1.52 2.89
CA THR A 14 -5.73 -1.75 3.72
C THR A 14 -6.09 -2.71 4.86
N THR A 15 -5.08 -3.30 5.49
CA THR A 15 -5.24 -4.37 6.48
C THR A 15 -4.98 -3.89 7.90
N LEU A 16 -3.75 -3.52 8.20
CA LEU A 16 -3.30 -3.12 9.54
C LEU A 16 -3.12 -1.61 9.63
N GLY A 17 -2.93 -0.95 8.47
CA GLY A 17 -2.71 0.49 8.37
C GLY A 17 -1.31 0.92 8.82
N TYR A 18 -0.79 0.36 9.92
CA TYR A 18 0.41 0.84 10.58
C TYR A 18 1.18 -0.21 11.35
N THR A 19 2.51 -0.11 11.29
CA THR A 19 3.42 -0.78 12.22
C THR A 19 4.13 0.28 13.05
N PRO A 20 4.07 0.22 14.40
CA PRO A 20 4.84 1.13 15.26
C PRO A 20 6.31 1.17 14.89
N GLY A 21 6.81 2.36 14.54
CA GLY A 21 8.20 2.58 14.13
C GLY A 21 8.48 2.44 12.62
N ALA A 22 7.48 2.14 11.79
CA ALA A 22 7.61 2.25 10.34
C ALA A 22 7.58 3.72 9.90
N LEU A 23 8.41 4.07 8.91
CA LEU A 23 8.46 5.43 8.33
C LEU A 23 7.27 5.72 7.40
N GLU A 24 6.58 4.68 6.93
CA GLU A 24 5.45 4.77 6.01
C GLU A 24 4.28 3.89 6.50
N GLY A 25 3.05 4.33 6.24
CA GLY A 25 1.82 3.58 6.48
C GLY A 25 1.38 2.76 5.27
N GLU A 26 0.36 1.92 5.46
CA GLU A 26 -0.26 1.14 4.39
C GLU A 26 -1.11 2.06 3.49
N ALA A 27 -1.04 1.84 2.18
CA ALA A 27 -1.87 2.55 1.21
C ALA A 27 -2.31 1.61 0.09
N ALA A 28 -3.52 1.79 -0.40
CA ALA A 28 -4.03 1.11 -1.58
C ALA A 28 -4.83 2.11 -2.43
N SER A 29 -4.70 2.01 -3.74
CA SER A 29 -5.46 2.81 -4.69
C SER A 29 -5.84 1.99 -5.90
N ALA A 30 -7.00 2.32 -6.48
CA ALA A 30 -7.45 1.80 -7.74
C ALA A 30 -8.06 2.94 -8.56
N THR A 31 -7.69 3.02 -9.83
CA THR A 31 -8.17 4.04 -10.75
C THR A 31 -8.67 3.39 -12.03
N LEU A 32 -9.87 3.78 -12.46
CA LEU A 32 -10.43 3.46 -13.76
C LEU A 32 -10.55 4.73 -14.58
N ARG A 33 -10.16 4.65 -15.85
CA ARG A 33 -10.28 5.72 -16.82
C ARG A 33 -10.94 5.19 -18.07
N LEU A 34 -11.88 5.96 -18.59
CA LEU A 34 -12.56 5.70 -19.84
C LEU A 34 -12.37 6.91 -20.74
N TYR A 35 -11.88 6.67 -21.95
CA TYR A 35 -11.67 7.71 -22.94
C TYR A 35 -12.39 7.36 -24.24
N ALA A 36 -13.10 8.34 -24.80
CA ALA A 36 -13.63 8.29 -26.14
C ALA A 36 -13.39 9.63 -26.83
N GLY A 37 -12.76 9.62 -27.99
CA GLY A 37 -12.48 10.84 -28.74
C GLY A 37 -12.35 10.60 -30.23
N ALA A 38 -12.04 11.67 -30.97
CA ALA A 38 -11.61 11.55 -32.35
C ALA A 38 -10.50 12.52 -32.70
N PHE A 39 -9.72 12.08 -33.69
CA PHE A 39 -8.63 12.83 -34.27
C PHE A 39 -9.07 13.44 -35.60
N GLY A 40 -8.71 14.71 -35.78
CA GLY A 40 -8.83 15.41 -37.06
C GLY A 40 -7.77 14.95 -38.06
N ALA A 41 -7.76 15.57 -39.24
CA ALA A 41 -6.77 15.25 -40.29
C ALA A 41 -5.31 15.52 -39.87
N ASP A 42 -5.11 16.40 -38.88
CA ASP A 42 -3.79 16.76 -38.35
C ASP A 42 -3.41 15.96 -37.09
N ASP A 43 -4.09 14.86 -36.79
CA ASP A 43 -3.96 14.05 -35.56
C ASP A 43 -4.19 14.82 -34.23
N ALA A 44 -4.67 16.06 -34.30
CA ALA A 44 -5.13 16.79 -33.13
C ALA A 44 -6.47 16.21 -32.62
N ALA A 45 -6.58 15.99 -31.32
CA ALA A 45 -7.85 15.60 -30.69
C ALA A 45 -8.86 16.74 -30.84
N VAL A 46 -9.95 16.50 -31.59
CA VAL A 46 -10.95 17.53 -31.91
C VAL A 46 -12.02 17.61 -30.83
N LEU A 47 -12.40 16.46 -30.26
CA LEU A 47 -13.34 16.34 -29.16
C LEU A 47 -13.02 15.05 -28.40
N ALA A 48 -12.87 15.13 -27.08
CA ALA A 48 -12.61 13.98 -26.22
C ALA A 48 -13.51 14.02 -24.98
N GLY A 49 -14.10 12.88 -24.65
CA GLY A 49 -14.74 12.62 -23.37
C GLY A 49 -13.86 11.69 -22.56
N THR A 50 -13.45 12.15 -21.38
CA THR A 50 -12.74 11.34 -20.39
C THR A 50 -13.61 11.22 -19.15
N HIS A 51 -13.79 10.00 -18.66
CA HIS A 51 -14.43 9.71 -17.39
C HIS A 51 -13.45 8.96 -16.49
N GLU A 52 -13.26 9.42 -15.27
CA GLU A 52 -12.28 8.86 -14.35
C GLU A 52 -12.90 8.66 -12.97
N HIS A 53 -12.63 7.50 -12.38
CA HIS A 53 -12.93 7.22 -10.98
C HIS A 53 -11.69 6.67 -10.31
N SER A 54 -11.40 7.20 -9.12
CA SER A 54 -10.33 6.70 -8.27
C SER A 54 -10.88 6.49 -6.88
N VAL A 55 -10.50 5.36 -6.28
CA VAL A 55 -10.70 5.06 -4.86
C VAL A 55 -9.32 4.92 -4.26
N SER A 56 -9.13 5.49 -3.08
CA SER A 56 -7.85 5.39 -2.39
C SER A 56 -8.05 5.39 -0.90
N VAL A 57 -7.27 4.55 -0.25
CA VAL A 57 -7.17 4.46 1.19
C VAL A 57 -5.71 4.59 1.56
N MET A 58 -5.45 5.41 2.56
CA MET A 58 -4.12 5.64 3.10
C MET A 58 -4.26 5.71 4.60
N TYR A 59 -3.39 5.01 5.30
CA TYR A 59 -3.23 5.23 6.72
C TYR A 59 -2.41 6.50 6.96
N GLN A 60 -2.90 7.38 7.82
CA GLN A 60 -2.19 8.57 8.28
C GLN A 60 -1.78 8.40 9.75
N ASP A 61 -0.60 8.90 10.12
CA ASP A 61 -0.13 8.82 11.51
C ASP A 61 -1.13 9.50 12.46
N GLY A 62 -1.56 8.78 13.50
CA GLY A 62 -2.64 9.18 14.40
C GLY A 62 -4.03 8.61 14.08
N ASP A 63 -4.22 7.95 12.94
CA ASP A 63 -5.45 7.20 12.66
C ASP A 63 -5.60 6.02 13.64
N VAL A 64 -6.85 5.60 13.88
CA VAL A 64 -7.11 4.41 14.69
C VAL A 64 -6.51 3.20 13.96
N PRO A 65 -5.66 2.38 14.61
CA PRO A 65 -5.10 1.19 14.00
C PRO A 65 -6.19 0.27 13.46
N GLY A 66 -6.14 -0.03 12.17
CA GLY A 66 -7.16 -0.82 11.50
C GLY A 66 -7.10 -0.66 9.98
N GLY A 67 -7.68 -1.64 9.29
CA GLY A 67 -7.86 -1.56 7.84
C GLY A 67 -8.89 -0.51 7.48
N ALA A 68 -8.61 0.26 6.43
CA ALA A 68 -9.55 1.17 5.81
C ALA A 68 -10.00 0.57 4.47
N SER A 69 -11.20 0.93 4.04
CA SER A 69 -11.72 0.51 2.74
C SER A 69 -12.47 1.65 2.08
N ASP A 70 -12.27 1.81 0.78
CA ASP A 70 -13.03 2.71 -0.07
C ASP A 70 -13.46 1.94 -1.33
N SER A 71 -14.64 2.25 -1.85
CA SER A 71 -15.19 1.56 -3.02
C SER A 71 -16.16 2.42 -3.78
N TRP A 72 -16.17 2.21 -5.10
CA TRP A 72 -17.12 2.82 -6.01
C TRP A 72 -17.62 1.78 -7.00
N SER A 73 -18.91 1.88 -7.35
CA SER A 73 -19.48 1.12 -8.45
C SER A 73 -20.49 1.97 -9.20
N GLY A 74 -20.57 1.76 -10.51
CA GLY A 74 -21.51 2.49 -11.35
C GLY A 74 -21.23 2.32 -12.84
N LEU A 75 -22.07 2.96 -13.64
CA LEU A 75 -21.92 3.01 -15.08
C LEU A 75 -20.88 4.06 -15.45
N MET A 76 -19.78 3.65 -16.08
CA MET A 76 -18.87 4.58 -16.76
C MET A 76 -19.35 4.78 -18.19
N SER A 77 -19.41 6.03 -18.66
CA SER A 77 -19.80 6.34 -20.02
C SER A 77 -18.93 7.46 -20.59
N ALA A 78 -18.47 7.27 -21.83
CA ALA A 78 -17.81 8.29 -22.61
C ALA A 78 -18.44 8.33 -24.00
N SER A 79 -18.70 9.53 -24.50
CA SER A 79 -19.35 9.73 -25.79
C SER A 79 -18.59 10.71 -26.63
N PHE A 80 -18.58 10.45 -27.93
CA PHE A 80 -17.99 11.32 -28.94
C PHE A 80 -19.01 11.61 -30.04
N SER A 81 -19.02 12.85 -30.54
CA SER A 81 -19.82 13.22 -31.71
C SER A 81 -18.99 14.07 -32.67
N ASN A 82 -18.91 13.64 -33.92
CA ASN A 82 -18.36 14.44 -35.00
C ASN A 82 -19.45 15.41 -35.48
N LEU A 83 -19.29 16.70 -35.18
CA LEU A 83 -20.20 17.77 -35.61
C LEU A 83 -19.72 18.47 -36.90
N GLY A 84 -18.54 18.11 -37.41
CA GLY A 84 -17.94 18.73 -38.59
C GLY A 84 -18.19 17.96 -39.89
N HIS A 85 -17.76 18.56 -41.00
CA HIS A 85 -17.83 17.95 -42.34
C HIS A 85 -16.59 17.10 -42.70
N GLN A 86 -15.70 16.85 -41.73
CA GLN A 86 -14.45 16.14 -41.94
C GLN A 86 -14.61 14.67 -41.53
N SER A 87 -14.04 13.76 -42.31
CA SER A 87 -13.83 12.37 -41.88
C SER A 87 -12.67 12.33 -40.89
N GLY A 88 -12.87 11.70 -39.73
CA GLY A 88 -11.85 11.54 -38.70
C GLY A 88 -11.84 10.12 -38.16
N ARG A 89 -10.74 9.75 -37.49
CA ARG A 89 -10.59 8.47 -36.80
C ARG A 89 -11.08 8.62 -35.36
N GLY A 90 -12.03 7.78 -34.95
CA GLY A 90 -12.40 7.64 -33.55
C GLY A 90 -11.37 6.80 -32.79
N GLU A 91 -11.12 7.15 -31.53
CA GLU A 91 -10.35 6.35 -30.60
C GLU A 91 -11.15 6.12 -29.32
N PHE A 92 -11.00 4.91 -28.80
CA PHE A 92 -11.59 4.49 -27.55
C PHE A 92 -10.58 3.61 -26.81
N TRP A 93 -10.39 3.89 -25.52
CA TRP A 93 -9.63 3.02 -24.63
C TRP A 93 -10.17 3.10 -23.20
N ALA A 94 -9.94 2.02 -22.46
CA ALA A 94 -10.20 1.94 -21.03
C ALA A 94 -8.89 1.53 -20.34
N GLU A 95 -8.59 2.17 -19.23
CA GLU A 95 -7.40 1.92 -18.43
C GLU A 95 -7.82 1.59 -16.99
N ALA A 96 -7.22 0.54 -16.44
CA ALA A 96 -7.30 0.20 -15.04
C ALA A 96 -5.90 0.18 -14.44
N SER A 97 -5.71 0.92 -13.35
CA SER A 97 -4.46 0.98 -12.62
C SER A 97 -4.69 0.68 -11.16
N ILE A 98 -3.81 -0.12 -10.57
CA ILE A 98 -3.81 -0.46 -9.15
C ILE A 98 -2.45 -0.10 -8.57
N GLY A 99 -2.47 0.50 -7.39
CA GLY A 99 -1.27 0.89 -6.65
C GLY A 99 -1.42 0.52 -5.19
N GLY A 100 -0.30 0.24 -4.54
CA GLY A 100 -0.33 -0.02 -3.11
C GLY A 100 1.05 -0.07 -2.48
N ARG A 101 1.06 0.18 -1.18
CA ARG A 101 2.20 0.01 -0.28
C ARG A 101 1.73 -0.77 0.92
N SER A 102 2.43 -1.86 1.22
CA SER A 102 2.17 -2.68 2.40
C SER A 102 3.32 -2.55 3.37
N VAL A 103 3.00 -2.38 4.65
CA VAL A 103 3.98 -2.45 5.73
C VAL A 103 3.97 -3.87 6.27
N ILE A 104 5.07 -4.60 6.07
CA ILE A 104 5.25 -5.91 6.70
C ILE A 104 6.10 -5.66 7.94
N SER A 105 5.52 -5.86 9.12
CA SER A 105 6.32 -5.91 10.34
C SER A 105 7.20 -7.17 10.29
N ALA A 106 8.49 -7.01 10.57
CA ALA A 106 9.37 -8.16 10.73
C ALA A 106 8.91 -8.92 11.98
N VAL A 107 8.12 -9.98 11.78
CA VAL A 107 7.76 -10.90 12.85
C VAL A 107 9.07 -11.56 13.31
N PRO A 108 9.48 -11.43 14.58
CA PRO A 108 10.68 -12.10 15.06
C PRO A 108 10.51 -13.60 14.86
N GLU A 109 11.43 -14.21 14.10
CA GLU A 109 11.40 -15.66 13.91
C GLU A 109 11.48 -16.36 15.27
N PRO A 110 10.88 -17.55 15.45
CA PRO A 110 10.97 -18.30 16.70
C PRO A 110 12.42 -18.50 17.18
N GLY A 111 13.36 -18.58 16.25
CA GLY A 111 14.80 -18.65 16.53
C GLY A 111 15.37 -17.37 17.16
N ALA A 112 14.83 -16.18 16.87
CA ALA A 112 15.29 -14.92 17.44
C ALA A 112 15.01 -14.85 18.95
N TRP A 113 13.84 -15.33 19.39
CA TRP A 113 13.53 -15.52 20.81
C TRP A 113 14.46 -16.55 21.45
N GLY A 114 14.73 -17.64 20.73
CA GLY A 114 15.70 -18.65 21.16
C GLY A 114 17.10 -18.07 21.37
N MET A 115 17.59 -17.25 20.43
CA MET A 115 18.90 -16.59 20.52
C MET A 115 18.95 -15.57 21.66
N LEU A 116 17.88 -14.81 21.86
CA LEU A 116 17.77 -13.85 22.97
C LEU A 116 17.79 -14.57 24.33
N LEU A 117 16.99 -15.64 24.48
CA LEU A 117 16.98 -16.46 25.69
C LEU A 117 18.32 -17.16 25.92
N ALA A 118 18.94 -17.68 24.86
CA ALA A 118 20.27 -18.28 24.94
C ALA A 118 21.33 -17.26 25.38
N GLY A 119 21.30 -16.05 24.82
CA GLY A 119 22.18 -14.95 25.20
C GLY A 119 22.01 -14.54 26.66
N LEU A 120 20.76 -14.39 27.13
CA LEU A 120 20.46 -14.11 28.53
C LEU A 120 20.90 -15.25 29.46
N GLY A 121 20.68 -16.50 29.05
CA GLY A 121 21.14 -17.67 29.80
C GLY A 121 22.65 -17.70 29.99
N LEU A 122 23.41 -17.40 28.92
CA LEU A 122 24.87 -17.30 28.97
C LEU A 122 25.33 -16.20 29.94
N LEU A 123 24.73 -15.01 29.86
CA LEU A 123 25.05 -13.89 30.76
C LEU A 123 24.76 -14.25 32.24
N GLY A 124 23.66 -14.94 32.51
CA GLY A 124 23.34 -15.42 33.85
C GLY A 124 24.38 -16.39 34.42
N VAL A 125 24.91 -17.30 33.58
CA VAL A 125 25.97 -18.24 33.99
C VAL A 125 27.27 -17.51 34.30
N VAL A 126 27.67 -16.54 33.47
CA VAL A 126 28.89 -15.74 33.69
C VAL A 126 28.78 -14.93 34.98
N ALA A 127 27.65 -14.25 35.20
CA ALA A 127 27.40 -13.48 36.41
C ALA A 127 27.51 -14.34 37.68
N ARG A 128 26.93 -15.55 37.67
CA ARG A 128 27.00 -16.49 38.80
C ARG A 128 28.44 -16.89 39.14
N ARG A 129 29.29 -17.12 38.13
CA ARG A 129 30.71 -17.49 38.35
C ARG A 129 31.52 -16.32 38.92
N ALA A 130 31.26 -15.10 38.47
CA ALA A 130 31.91 -13.89 38.97
C ALA A 130 31.60 -13.65 40.46
N SER A 131 30.33 -13.77 40.87
CA SER A 131 29.93 -13.61 42.28
C SER A 131 30.58 -14.65 43.21
N ALA A 132 30.74 -15.89 42.74
CA ALA A 132 31.39 -16.94 43.52
C ALA A 132 32.89 -16.67 43.74
N GLN A 133 33.58 -16.07 42.76
CA GLN A 133 34.97 -15.65 42.90
C GLN A 133 35.13 -14.47 43.86
N ALA A 134 34.23 -13.47 43.78
CA ALA A 134 34.23 -12.34 44.70
C ALA A 134 34.10 -12.78 46.18
N ASN A 135 33.18 -13.70 46.46
CA ASN A 135 33.00 -14.25 47.83
C ASN A 135 34.22 -15.02 48.34
N ARG A 136 34.96 -15.72 47.46
CA ARG A 136 36.21 -16.41 47.86
C ARG A 136 37.32 -15.43 48.21
N CYS A 137 37.46 -14.33 47.49
CA CYS A 137 38.44 -13.28 47.83
C CYS A 137 38.12 -12.58 49.15
N LEU A 138 36.85 -12.34 49.44
CA LEU A 138 36.40 -11.79 50.73
C LEU A 138 36.71 -12.75 51.90
N SER A 139 36.41 -14.03 51.74
CA SER A 139 36.72 -15.06 52.76
C SER A 139 38.22 -15.18 53.05
N ARG A 140 39.09 -15.01 52.05
CA ARG A 140 40.56 -15.13 52.22
C ARG A 140 41.22 -13.91 52.87
N ARG A 141 40.53 -12.78 52.97
CA ARG A 141 41.05 -11.54 53.61
C ARG A 141 40.75 -11.47 55.11
N MET A 142 39.88 -12.33 55.63
CA MET A 142 39.49 -12.39 57.05
C MET A 142 40.17 -13.53 57.80
N SER A 143 41.10 -14.25 57.14
CA SER A 143 41.98 -15.26 57.72
C SER A 143 43.39 -14.69 57.83
#